data_AF-A0A1M2VHL4-F1
#
_entry.id   AF-A0A1M2VHL4-F1
#
_cell.length_a   1.000
_cell.length_b   1.000
_cell.length_c   1.000
_cell.angle_alpha   90.00
_cell.angle_beta   90.00
_cell.angle_gamma   90.00
#
_symmetry.space_group_name_H-M   'P 1'
#
loop_
_entity.id
_entity.type
_entity.pdbx_description
1 polymer ?
#
loop_
_entity_poly.entity_id
_entity_poly.type
_entity_poly.pdbx_seq_one_letter_code
_entity_poly.pdbx_strand_id
1 'polypeptide(L)'
;MTELKLVYRGLRQVSDWALRFYSEIYVDGQENVPLDVCFWAKSSMFKNPLARAILLSSGSIPVARNPNSTPTPTVEPATQPQPQPQPQPQPQPQPQPQTSSVHEALFRGTFKALDREEVIGVFPEGTSYTEPCIVQVKDGASRAALEYVRWAKETKGGQAKRLQIVPVGIVYTDKSQYQSRVSTLLNLVNRYVDGWDLVRSAWGKPIDVEAFAQEKLSADPALSTELDSRPLIKALSTEIEKRMLDLTINAPDWDTLYAIEAARDILWDDKERLDASHFVWISQNLISLFTDPNAPPSATKAKQSLLKYHSLLSYSSISHSALWGILPDPSFHPTRAGALRIFARQLLTTVLHPRFALFLPTLVLHAPAYATGLLADRLFSTRDWEETRAQFKAIFGGVAAGAAYAGVTVVVVRRLVEGSPGMLGCVKAPRFTLPVFRALWATGRWFFAGDIGVLSGKARAAVGVFGVFYATSFLLSRWHNYWVGSNYKQLKRLLASWKLVLGLFSPHSSDLKGEWLAPYTVPYIPRPNPYIKRRDGAETENDRARLPHAPSVSSRKLIRPLLDARSEATRSLWSFLVDSKYLRGLVTARMRGEAWMQVGPAT
;
A
#
# COMPACT_ATOMS: atom_id res chain seq x y z
N MET A 1 13.40 -4.09 -32.73
CA MET A 1 12.97 -4.37 -31.33
C MET A 1 13.46 -3.32 -30.31
N THR A 2 14.20 -2.29 -30.72
CA THR A 2 14.76 -1.23 -29.86
C THR A 2 13.72 -0.18 -29.41
N GLU A 3 12.64 0.05 -30.16
CA GLU A 3 11.60 1.04 -29.81
C GLU A 3 10.72 0.63 -28.60
N LEU A 4 10.45 -0.66 -28.42
CA LEU A 4 9.57 -1.16 -27.34
C LEU A 4 10.10 -0.81 -25.93
N LYS A 5 11.42 -0.64 -25.78
CA LYS A 5 12.02 -0.29 -24.48
C LYS A 5 11.89 1.19 -24.14
N LEU A 6 11.60 2.08 -25.09
CA LEU A 6 11.58 3.52 -24.83
C LEU A 6 10.34 3.94 -24.04
N VAL A 7 9.17 3.42 -24.41
CA VAL A 7 7.93 3.66 -23.67
C VAL A 7 7.97 2.99 -22.31
N TYR A 8 8.46 1.75 -22.22
CA TYR A 8 8.69 1.08 -20.93
C TYR A 8 9.62 1.88 -20.02
N ARG A 9 10.76 2.39 -20.53
CA ARG A 9 11.66 3.27 -19.78
C ARG A 9 10.97 4.56 -19.34
N GLY A 10 10.16 5.16 -20.20
CA GLY A 10 9.36 6.34 -19.86
C GLY A 10 8.35 6.06 -18.75
N LEU A 11 7.59 4.97 -18.86
CA LEU A 11 6.63 4.55 -17.84
C LEU A 11 7.31 4.17 -16.53
N ARG A 12 8.45 3.46 -16.59
CA ARG A 12 9.28 3.16 -15.41
C ARG A 12 9.74 4.44 -14.73
N GLN A 13 10.20 5.42 -15.49
CA GLN A 13 10.60 6.72 -14.96
C GLN A 13 9.42 7.46 -14.30
N VAL A 14 8.22 7.39 -14.90
CA VAL A 14 6.99 7.94 -14.31
C VAL A 14 6.59 7.19 -13.04
N SER A 15 6.70 5.86 -13.02
CA SER A 15 6.48 5.04 -11.83
C SER A 15 7.49 5.39 -10.73
N ASP A 16 8.78 5.53 -11.05
CA ASP A 16 9.81 5.96 -10.10
C ASP A 16 9.52 7.35 -9.52
N TRP A 17 8.86 8.24 -10.28
CA TRP A 17 8.38 9.52 -9.76
C TRP A 17 7.14 9.35 -8.90
N ALA A 18 6.20 8.50 -9.31
CA ALA A 18 5.01 8.20 -8.52
C ALA A 18 5.38 7.54 -7.18
N LEU A 19 6.43 6.71 -7.14
CA LEU A 19 6.97 6.10 -5.93
C LEU A 19 7.51 7.13 -4.92
N ARG A 20 7.83 8.37 -5.36
CA ARG A 20 8.15 9.49 -4.45
C ARG A 20 6.94 9.98 -3.64
N PHE A 21 5.76 9.44 -3.91
CA PHE A 21 4.61 9.53 -3.02
C PHE A 21 4.94 8.93 -1.65
N TYR A 22 5.76 7.88 -1.58
CA TYR A 22 6.16 7.23 -0.34
C TYR A 22 7.42 7.88 0.24
N SER A 23 7.51 7.91 1.57
CA SER A 23 8.69 8.46 2.27
C SER A 23 9.86 7.48 2.27
N GLU A 24 9.54 6.19 2.32
CA GLU A 24 10.50 5.08 2.35
C GLU A 24 9.86 3.87 1.66
N ILE A 25 10.65 3.19 0.84
CA ILE A 25 10.30 1.93 0.22
C ILE A 25 11.40 0.95 0.62
N TYR A 26 11.07 0.06 1.55
CA TYR A 26 11.96 -1.04 1.91
C TYR A 26 11.65 -2.21 0.99
N VAL A 27 12.66 -2.71 0.28
CA VAL A 27 12.56 -3.92 -0.54
C VAL A 27 13.54 -4.93 0.01
N ASP A 28 13.02 -5.99 0.62
CA ASP A 28 13.84 -7.15 0.94
C ASP A 28 13.99 -8.02 -0.31
N GLY A 29 15.16 -8.62 -0.52
CA GLY A 29 15.47 -9.53 -1.62
C GLY A 29 15.36 -8.95 -3.04
N GLN A 30 15.65 -7.66 -3.21
CA GLN A 30 15.62 -6.96 -4.51
C GLN A 30 16.50 -7.63 -5.57
N GLU A 31 17.62 -8.25 -5.16
CA GLU A 31 18.54 -8.99 -6.02
C GLU A 31 17.89 -10.17 -6.76
N ASN A 32 16.72 -10.61 -6.31
CA ASN A 32 16.00 -11.75 -6.87
C ASN A 32 14.94 -11.35 -7.90
N VAL A 33 14.72 -10.04 -8.11
CA VAL A 33 13.75 -9.54 -9.09
C VAL A 33 14.51 -9.02 -10.31
N PRO A 34 14.33 -9.64 -11.49
CA PRO A 34 14.90 -9.10 -12.72
C PRO A 34 14.40 -7.69 -13.00
N LEU A 35 15.24 -6.91 -13.67
CA LEU A 35 14.95 -5.51 -13.98
C LEU A 35 13.71 -5.31 -14.86
N ASP A 36 13.30 -6.35 -15.60
CA ASP A 36 12.20 -6.33 -16.54
C ASP A 36 11.14 -7.36 -16.13
N VAL A 37 9.96 -6.87 -15.72
CA VAL A 37 8.82 -7.69 -15.28
C VAL A 37 7.62 -7.38 -16.18
N CYS A 38 7.01 -8.43 -16.73
CA CYS A 38 5.78 -8.37 -17.50
C CYS A 38 4.58 -8.57 -16.56
N PHE A 39 3.51 -7.77 -16.71
CA PHE A 39 2.33 -7.89 -15.84
C PHE A 39 1.11 -8.38 -16.61
N TRP A 40 0.29 -9.21 -15.97
CA TRP A 40 -1.03 -9.55 -16.49
C TRP A 40 -1.96 -8.33 -16.46
N ALA A 41 -2.56 -8.02 -17.60
CA ALA A 41 -3.56 -6.97 -17.72
C ALA A 41 -4.84 -7.53 -18.35
N LYS A 42 -6.00 -6.99 -17.93
CA LYS A 42 -7.30 -7.43 -18.44
C LYS A 42 -7.36 -7.18 -19.94
N SER A 43 -7.68 -8.21 -20.72
CA SER A 43 -7.74 -8.12 -22.20
C SER A 43 -8.62 -6.98 -22.72
N SER A 44 -9.68 -6.61 -21.99
CA SER A 44 -10.55 -5.47 -22.35
C SER A 44 -9.83 -4.11 -22.35
N MET A 45 -8.74 -3.95 -21.61
CA MET A 45 -7.94 -2.72 -21.59
C MET A 45 -7.16 -2.50 -22.90
N PHE A 46 -6.97 -3.56 -23.69
CA PHE A 46 -6.29 -3.53 -24.99
C PHE A 46 -7.25 -3.24 -26.15
N LYS A 47 -8.54 -3.00 -25.89
CA LYS A 47 -9.51 -2.64 -26.95
C LYS A 47 -9.24 -1.24 -27.52
N ASN A 48 -8.82 -0.31 -26.67
CA ASN A 48 -8.45 1.03 -27.11
C ASN A 48 -7.04 1.00 -27.74
N PRO A 49 -6.83 1.52 -28.96
CA PRO A 49 -5.56 1.40 -29.67
C PRO A 49 -4.39 2.11 -28.97
N LEU A 50 -4.64 3.25 -28.33
CA LEU A 50 -3.63 3.98 -27.57
C LEU A 50 -3.26 3.22 -26.28
N ALA A 51 -4.26 2.78 -25.52
CA ALA A 51 -4.05 1.98 -24.32
C ALA A 51 -3.35 0.66 -24.65
N ARG A 52 -3.71 0.01 -25.77
CA ARG A 52 -3.06 -1.19 -26.30
C ARG A 52 -1.60 -0.94 -26.62
N ALA A 53 -1.28 0.15 -27.33
CA ALA A 53 0.10 0.50 -27.65
C ALA A 53 0.93 0.70 -26.38
N ILE A 54 0.40 1.45 -25.41
CA ILE A 54 1.05 1.70 -24.11
C ILE A 54 1.26 0.38 -23.35
N LEU A 55 0.21 -0.42 -23.15
CA LEU A 55 0.26 -1.67 -22.39
C LEU A 55 1.17 -2.73 -23.03
N LEU A 56 1.12 -2.90 -24.35
CA LEU A 56 2.03 -3.82 -25.05
C LEU A 56 3.47 -3.32 -24.97
N SER A 57 3.68 -2.01 -25.09
CA SER A 57 5.02 -1.42 -24.96
C SER A 57 5.57 -1.48 -23.53
N SER A 58 4.71 -1.57 -22.52
CA SER A 58 5.11 -1.77 -21.13
C SER A 58 5.35 -3.24 -20.75
N GLY A 59 5.27 -4.17 -21.70
CA GLY A 59 5.40 -5.60 -21.43
C GLY A 59 4.16 -6.24 -20.77
N SER A 60 2.99 -5.59 -20.82
CA SER A 60 1.77 -6.16 -20.25
C SER A 60 1.20 -7.26 -21.15
N ILE A 61 0.86 -8.39 -20.55
CA ILE A 61 0.32 -9.57 -21.23
C ILE A 61 -1.21 -9.52 -21.14
N PRO A 62 -1.95 -9.49 -22.27
CA PRO A 62 -3.40 -9.53 -22.25
C PRO A 62 -3.89 -10.91 -21.82
N VAL A 63 -4.63 -10.97 -20.71
CA VAL A 63 -5.24 -12.22 -20.22
C VAL A 63 -6.75 -12.06 -20.21
N ALA A 64 -7.45 -13.02 -20.82
CA ALA A 64 -8.91 -13.08 -20.78
C ALA A 64 -9.35 -13.70 -19.45
N ARG A 65 -10.33 -13.07 -18.77
CA ARG A 65 -11.04 -13.75 -17.69
C ARG A 65 -11.97 -14.78 -18.33
N ASN A 66 -12.08 -15.95 -17.71
CA ASN A 66 -12.88 -17.08 -18.21
C ASN A 66 -14.24 -16.59 -18.75
N PRO A 67 -14.55 -16.79 -20.05
CA PRO A 67 -15.77 -16.27 -20.69
C PRO A 67 -17.07 -16.78 -20.05
N ASN A 68 -17.02 -17.82 -19.23
CA ASN A 68 -18.17 -18.40 -18.54
C ASN A 68 -18.58 -17.66 -17.24
N SER A 69 -18.10 -16.43 -17.02
CA SER A 69 -18.40 -15.63 -15.82
C SER A 69 -19.25 -14.38 -16.10
N THR A 70 -20.00 -14.38 -17.19
CA THR A 70 -21.07 -13.40 -17.45
C THR A 70 -22.25 -13.72 -16.53
N PRO A 71 -22.81 -12.74 -15.79
CA PRO A 71 -24.01 -12.98 -15.00
C PRO A 71 -25.17 -13.36 -15.94
N THR A 72 -25.78 -14.52 -15.68
CA THR A 72 -26.98 -14.99 -16.38
C THR A 72 -28.09 -13.95 -16.19
N PRO A 73 -28.69 -13.39 -17.25
CA PRO A 73 -29.86 -12.53 -17.09
C PRO A 73 -31.03 -13.35 -16.53
N THR A 74 -31.70 -12.75 -15.55
CA THR A 74 -32.87 -13.27 -14.84
C THR A 74 -33.97 -13.67 -15.82
N VAL A 75 -34.40 -14.94 -15.79
CA VAL A 75 -35.57 -15.42 -16.53
C VAL A 75 -36.79 -15.33 -15.61
N GLU A 76 -37.80 -14.58 -16.03
CA GLU A 76 -39.12 -14.48 -15.38
C GLU A 76 -39.88 -15.83 -15.44
N PRO A 77 -40.77 -16.14 -14.47
CA PRO A 77 -41.36 -17.47 -14.38
C PRO A 77 -42.69 -17.64 -15.13
N ALA A 78 -42.73 -18.77 -15.87
CA ALA A 78 -43.80 -19.77 -15.96
C ALA A 78 -45.04 -19.52 -16.85
N THR A 79 -45.26 -20.48 -17.75
CA THR A 79 -46.59 -21.06 -18.02
C THR A 79 -46.43 -22.54 -18.38
N GLN A 80 -47.08 -23.43 -17.62
CA GLN A 80 -47.30 -24.86 -17.89
C GLN A 80 -48.58 -25.06 -18.75
N PRO A 81 -49.06 -26.28 -19.10
CA PRO A 81 -48.49 -27.66 -19.07
C PRO A 81 -48.73 -28.46 -20.39
N GLN A 82 -48.11 -29.65 -20.56
CA GLN A 82 -48.79 -30.91 -20.98
C GLN A 82 -47.85 -32.14 -21.07
N PRO A 83 -48.37 -33.38 -20.97
CA PRO A 83 -47.64 -34.59 -20.54
C PRO A 83 -46.93 -35.37 -21.66
N GLN A 84 -45.78 -35.97 -21.35
CA GLN A 84 -44.96 -36.79 -22.25
C GLN A 84 -45.39 -38.29 -22.27
N PRO A 85 -45.42 -38.95 -23.43
CA PRO A 85 -45.23 -40.40 -23.55
C PRO A 85 -43.73 -40.78 -23.69
N GLN A 86 -43.43 -42.04 -23.36
CA GLN A 86 -42.12 -42.71 -23.20
C GLN A 86 -41.15 -42.69 -24.42
N PRO A 87 -39.85 -43.03 -24.20
CA PRO A 87 -38.72 -42.50 -24.97
C PRO A 87 -38.31 -43.32 -26.20
N GLN A 88 -37.89 -42.62 -27.27
CA GLN A 88 -37.08 -43.20 -28.36
C GLN A 88 -35.57 -43.05 -28.04
N PRO A 89 -34.69 -43.97 -28.49
CA PRO A 89 -33.27 -43.95 -28.14
C PRO A 89 -32.55 -42.78 -28.83
N GLN A 90 -31.88 -41.93 -28.05
CA GLN A 90 -31.02 -40.88 -28.57
C GLN A 90 -29.72 -41.46 -29.17
N PRO A 91 -29.21 -40.93 -30.30
CA PRO A 91 -27.90 -41.30 -30.82
C PRO A 91 -26.79 -40.88 -29.85
N GLN A 92 -25.73 -41.70 -29.77
CA GLN A 92 -24.55 -41.47 -28.94
C GLN A 92 -23.96 -40.05 -29.12
N PRO A 93 -23.52 -39.37 -28.04
CA PRO A 93 -22.85 -38.08 -28.17
C PRO A 93 -21.53 -38.25 -28.91
N GLN A 94 -21.37 -37.52 -30.03
CA GLN A 94 -20.06 -37.35 -30.67
C GLN A 94 -19.08 -36.68 -29.71
N PRO A 95 -17.79 -37.09 -29.69
CA PRO A 95 -16.81 -36.54 -28.79
C PRO A 95 -16.58 -35.05 -29.08
N GLN A 96 -16.84 -34.21 -28.08
CA GLN A 96 -16.55 -32.78 -28.14
C GLN A 96 -15.04 -32.54 -28.34
N PRO A 97 -14.63 -31.56 -29.16
CA PRO A 97 -13.22 -31.26 -29.36
C PRO A 97 -12.57 -30.73 -28.06
N GLN A 98 -11.62 -31.52 -27.57
CA GLN A 98 -10.51 -31.23 -26.65
C GLN A 98 -10.51 -29.85 -25.95
N THR A 99 -10.91 -29.85 -24.68
CA THR A 99 -10.78 -28.76 -23.71
C THR A 99 -9.35 -28.21 -23.56
N SER A 100 -8.30 -28.96 -23.93
CA SER A 100 -6.91 -28.49 -23.88
C SER A 100 -6.62 -27.31 -24.82
N SER A 101 -7.17 -27.32 -26.03
CA SER A 101 -6.89 -26.31 -27.07
C SER A 101 -7.42 -24.90 -26.75
N VAL A 102 -8.54 -24.81 -26.03
CA VAL A 102 -9.17 -23.53 -25.64
C VAL A 102 -8.39 -22.85 -24.51
N HIS A 103 -7.75 -23.63 -23.65
CA HIS A 103 -7.02 -23.13 -22.48
C HIS A 103 -5.58 -22.72 -22.82
N GLU A 104 -4.93 -23.43 -23.74
CA GLU A 104 -3.64 -23.02 -24.30
C GLU A 104 -3.72 -21.64 -24.98
N ALA A 105 -4.83 -21.35 -25.66
CA ALA A 105 -5.09 -20.03 -26.24
C ALA A 105 -5.23 -18.91 -25.18
N LEU A 106 -5.68 -19.24 -23.96
CA LEU A 106 -5.89 -18.29 -22.86
C LEU A 106 -4.56 -17.77 -22.28
N PHE A 107 -3.54 -18.65 -22.22
CA PHE A 107 -2.23 -18.35 -21.63
C PHE A 107 -1.08 -18.31 -22.63
N ARG A 108 -1.35 -18.39 -23.93
CA ARG A 108 -0.34 -18.35 -25.00
C ARG A 108 0.68 -17.21 -24.85
N GLY A 109 0.21 -16.02 -24.46
CA GLY A 109 1.07 -14.86 -24.19
C GLY A 109 2.02 -15.07 -23.01
N THR A 110 1.50 -15.68 -21.94
CA THR A 110 2.26 -16.07 -20.74
C THR A 110 3.33 -17.11 -21.08
N PHE A 111 2.99 -18.16 -21.83
CA PHE A 111 3.95 -19.22 -22.19
C PHE A 111 5.08 -18.65 -23.03
N LYS A 112 4.76 -17.81 -24.01
CA LYS A 112 5.77 -17.16 -24.86
C LYS A 112 6.73 -16.26 -24.07
N ALA A 113 6.24 -15.58 -23.03
CA ALA A 113 7.07 -14.76 -22.16
C ALA A 113 7.98 -15.63 -21.27
N LEU A 114 7.43 -16.67 -20.63
CA LEU A 114 8.21 -17.63 -19.84
C LEU A 114 9.27 -18.35 -20.68
N ASP A 115 8.95 -18.67 -21.94
CA ASP A 115 9.86 -19.33 -22.88
C ASP A 115 11.07 -18.46 -23.25
N ARG A 116 10.88 -17.14 -23.19
CA ARG A 116 11.93 -16.14 -23.39
C ARG A 116 12.70 -15.84 -22.10
N GLU A 117 12.47 -16.62 -21.05
CA GLU A 117 13.04 -16.42 -19.72
C GLU A 117 12.64 -15.06 -19.09
N GLU A 118 11.49 -14.51 -19.50
CA GLU A 118 10.95 -13.28 -18.91
C GLU A 118 10.23 -13.58 -17.58
N VAL A 119 10.20 -12.59 -16.68
CA VAL A 119 9.48 -12.70 -15.41
C VAL A 119 8.09 -12.12 -15.53
N ILE A 120 7.12 -12.82 -14.93
CA ILE A 120 5.70 -12.44 -14.98
C ILE A 120 5.21 -12.11 -13.58
N GLY A 121 4.80 -10.86 -13.38
CA GLY A 121 4.13 -10.37 -12.18
C GLY A 121 2.62 -10.63 -12.25
N VAL A 122 2.09 -11.31 -11.24
CA VAL A 122 0.66 -11.65 -11.12
C VAL A 122 0.16 -11.25 -9.75
N PHE A 123 -1.01 -10.60 -9.69
CA PHE A 123 -1.76 -10.34 -8.46
C PHE A 123 -2.86 -11.40 -8.32
N PRO A 124 -2.64 -12.51 -7.61
CA PRO A 124 -3.55 -13.66 -7.63
C PRO A 124 -4.87 -13.38 -6.90
N GLU A 125 -4.95 -12.33 -6.10
CA GLU A 125 -6.19 -11.82 -5.49
C GLU A 125 -7.22 -11.36 -6.54
N GLY A 126 -6.72 -10.88 -7.69
CA GLY A 126 -7.51 -10.47 -8.85
C GLY A 126 -8.36 -9.19 -8.70
N THR A 127 -8.24 -8.50 -7.57
CA THR A 127 -8.67 -7.12 -7.32
C THR A 127 -7.85 -6.56 -6.17
N SER A 128 -7.65 -5.25 -6.13
CA SER A 128 -7.19 -4.58 -4.90
C SER A 128 -8.37 -4.47 -3.93
N TYR A 129 -8.12 -4.71 -2.65
CA TYR A 129 -9.04 -4.39 -1.56
C TYR A 129 -8.29 -4.00 -0.27
N THR A 130 -9.03 -3.43 0.68
CA THR A 130 -8.58 -3.28 2.07
C THR A 130 -9.45 -4.16 2.96
N GLU A 131 -8.82 -5.21 3.51
CA GLU A 131 -9.39 -6.18 4.45
C GLU A 131 -8.30 -6.49 5.50
N PRO A 132 -8.65 -7.09 6.67
CA PRO A 132 -7.69 -7.35 7.74
C PRO A 132 -6.68 -8.45 7.42
N CYS A 133 -6.92 -9.24 6.37
CA CYS A 133 -6.06 -10.28 5.85
C CYS A 133 -6.24 -10.45 4.33
N ILE A 134 -5.39 -11.27 3.71
CA ILE A 134 -5.64 -11.76 2.35
C ILE A 134 -6.88 -12.66 2.39
N VAL A 135 -7.92 -12.33 1.62
CA VAL A 135 -9.21 -13.03 1.67
C VAL A 135 -9.35 -14.10 0.60
N GLN A 136 -8.71 -13.93 -0.55
CA GLN A 136 -8.80 -14.89 -1.65
C GLN A 136 -7.53 -14.93 -2.51
N VAL A 137 -7.17 -16.13 -2.95
CA VAL A 137 -6.15 -16.36 -3.97
C VAL A 137 -6.79 -17.17 -5.11
N LYS A 138 -6.77 -16.63 -6.33
CA LYS A 138 -7.39 -17.28 -7.50
C LYS A 138 -6.42 -18.27 -8.16
N ASP A 139 -7.00 -19.34 -8.69
CA ASP A 139 -6.26 -20.45 -9.32
C ASP A 139 -5.52 -20.11 -10.63
N GLY A 140 -5.72 -18.91 -11.19
CA GLY A 140 -5.19 -18.54 -12.51
C GLY A 140 -3.66 -18.64 -12.60
N ALA A 141 -2.95 -18.22 -11.54
CA ALA A 141 -1.48 -18.27 -11.49
C ALA A 141 -0.98 -19.72 -11.43
N SER A 142 -1.53 -20.52 -10.50
CA SER A 142 -1.20 -21.94 -10.32
C SER A 142 -1.44 -22.75 -11.59
N ARG A 143 -2.59 -22.49 -12.23
CA ARG A 143 -2.97 -23.13 -13.49
C ARG A 143 -2.01 -22.80 -14.62
N ALA A 144 -1.71 -21.51 -14.83
CA ALA A 144 -0.79 -21.10 -15.88
C ALA A 144 0.62 -21.68 -15.68
N ALA A 145 1.06 -21.82 -14.43
CA ALA A 145 2.35 -22.40 -14.10
C ALA A 145 2.42 -23.91 -14.41
N LEU A 146 1.41 -24.69 -13.98
CA LEU A 146 1.35 -26.12 -14.24
C LEU A 146 1.19 -26.44 -15.73
N GLU A 147 0.31 -25.72 -16.43
CA GLU A 147 0.10 -25.89 -17.88
C GLU A 147 1.38 -25.53 -18.66
N TYR A 148 2.15 -24.51 -18.23
CA TYR A 148 3.45 -24.20 -18.84
C TYR A 148 4.47 -25.32 -18.65
N VAL A 149 4.60 -25.87 -17.44
CA VAL A 149 5.53 -26.97 -17.16
C VAL A 149 5.20 -28.19 -18.03
N ARG A 150 3.90 -28.49 -18.20
CA ARG A 150 3.45 -29.53 -19.12
C ARG A 150 3.82 -29.23 -20.57
N TRP A 151 3.46 -28.04 -21.07
CA TRP A 151 3.76 -27.61 -22.44
C TRP A 151 5.26 -27.65 -22.74
N ALA A 152 6.09 -27.21 -21.80
CA ALA A 152 7.54 -27.22 -21.91
C ALA A 152 8.11 -28.65 -21.96
N LYS A 153 7.52 -29.61 -21.23
CA LYS A 153 7.89 -31.03 -21.32
C LYS A 153 7.54 -31.61 -22.69
N GLU A 154 6.32 -31.38 -23.16
CA GLU A 154 5.83 -31.90 -24.45
C GLU A 154 6.59 -31.32 -25.64
N THR A 155 6.91 -30.02 -25.60
CA THR A 155 7.54 -29.31 -26.74
C THR A 155 9.07 -29.37 -26.71
N LYS A 156 9.69 -29.38 -25.52
CA LYS A 156 11.14 -29.26 -25.35
C LYS A 156 11.81 -30.46 -24.67
N GLY A 157 11.08 -31.55 -24.44
CA GLY A 157 11.65 -32.82 -23.94
C GLY A 157 12.37 -32.70 -22.60
N GLY A 158 11.96 -31.77 -21.73
CA GLY A 158 12.56 -31.56 -20.41
C GLY A 158 13.85 -30.72 -20.38
N GLN A 159 14.25 -30.11 -21.51
CA GLN A 159 15.42 -29.20 -21.56
C GLN A 159 15.12 -27.76 -21.11
N ALA A 160 13.87 -27.44 -20.75
CA ALA A 160 13.50 -26.11 -20.28
C ALA A 160 14.03 -25.86 -18.86
N LYS A 161 14.40 -24.60 -18.56
CA LYS A 161 14.70 -24.20 -17.17
C LYS A 161 13.48 -24.41 -16.29
N ARG A 162 13.72 -24.81 -15.04
CA ARG A 162 12.65 -25.04 -14.05
C ARG A 162 11.91 -23.74 -13.76
N LEU A 163 10.58 -23.81 -13.84
CA LEU A 163 9.73 -22.67 -13.49
C LEU A 163 9.69 -22.49 -11.98
N GLN A 164 10.01 -21.28 -11.52
CA GLN A 164 9.93 -20.89 -10.13
C GLN A 164 8.82 -19.85 -9.91
N ILE A 165 8.03 -20.03 -8.84
CA ILE A 165 7.08 -19.01 -8.37
C ILE A 165 7.67 -18.36 -7.13
N VAL A 166 7.82 -17.04 -7.14
CA VAL A 166 8.31 -16.25 -6.00
C VAL A 166 7.15 -15.47 -5.40
N PRO A 167 6.67 -15.84 -4.18
CA PRO A 167 5.66 -15.07 -3.47
C PRO A 167 6.19 -13.68 -3.08
N VAL A 168 5.36 -12.66 -3.24
CA VAL A 168 5.71 -11.26 -2.91
C VAL A 168 4.62 -10.66 -2.02
N GLY A 169 5.03 -10.13 -0.87
CA GLY A 169 4.14 -9.39 0.04
C GLY A 169 4.38 -7.88 -0.09
N ILE A 170 3.31 -7.09 -0.27
CA ILE A 170 3.37 -5.63 -0.25
C ILE A 170 2.54 -5.13 0.94
N VAL A 171 3.22 -4.53 1.92
CA VAL A 171 2.59 -4.02 3.14
C VAL A 171 2.74 -2.50 3.21
N TYR A 172 1.61 -1.82 3.35
CA TYR A 172 1.55 -0.37 3.51
C TYR A 172 1.39 -0.03 4.99
N THR A 173 2.18 0.90 5.49
CA THR A 173 1.99 1.45 6.86
C THR A 173 0.78 2.38 6.95
N ASP A 174 0.36 2.95 5.83
CA ASP A 174 -0.86 3.75 5.65
C ASP A 174 -1.17 3.88 4.16
N LYS A 175 -2.23 3.23 3.67
CA LYS A 175 -2.57 3.23 2.24
C LYS A 175 -3.04 4.60 1.73
N SER A 176 -3.58 5.43 2.62
CA SER A 176 -4.30 6.65 2.25
C SER A 176 -3.46 7.93 2.43
N GLN A 177 -2.35 7.84 3.16
CA GLN A 177 -1.52 8.99 3.51
C GLN A 177 -0.37 9.21 2.52
N TYR A 178 -0.25 10.42 1.98
CA TYR A 178 0.95 10.88 1.29
C TYR A 178 2.17 10.79 2.21
N GLN A 179 3.30 10.31 1.68
CA GLN A 179 4.52 10.00 2.42
C GLN A 179 4.34 8.93 3.50
N SER A 180 3.48 7.94 3.26
CA SER A 180 3.53 6.70 4.02
C SER A 180 4.73 5.84 3.62
N ARG A 181 5.06 4.84 4.43
CA ARG A 181 6.12 3.85 4.17
C ARG A 181 5.51 2.59 3.58
N VAL A 182 6.23 1.98 2.65
CA VAL A 182 5.87 0.69 2.03
C VAL A 182 6.98 -0.30 2.28
N SER A 183 6.63 -1.44 2.85
CA SER A 183 7.52 -2.59 2.96
C SER A 183 7.12 -3.61 1.90
N THR A 184 8.01 -3.82 0.93
CA THR A 184 7.89 -4.91 -0.05
C THR A 184 8.83 -6.02 0.41
N LEU A 185 8.27 -7.19 0.69
CA LEU A 185 9.03 -8.34 1.16
C LEU A 185 9.09 -9.37 0.03
N LEU A 186 10.28 -9.54 -0.56
CA LEU A 186 10.66 -10.71 -1.33
C LEU A 186 11.76 -11.43 -0.55
N ASN A 187 11.50 -12.61 -0.01
CA ASN A 187 12.53 -13.31 0.76
C ASN A 187 13.10 -14.48 -0.04
N LEU A 188 14.37 -14.37 -0.43
CA LEU A 188 15.27 -15.51 -0.60
C LEU A 188 16.31 -15.39 0.51
N VAL A 189 16.29 -16.31 1.47
CA VAL A 189 17.34 -16.43 2.47
C VAL A 189 18.65 -16.74 1.74
N ASN A 190 19.59 -15.79 1.71
CA ASN A 190 21.01 -16.09 1.57
C ASN A 190 21.92 -14.98 2.12
N ARG A 191 21.57 -14.39 3.26
CA ARG A 191 22.54 -13.62 4.05
C ARG A 191 23.00 -14.51 5.21
N TYR A 192 24.19 -15.08 5.05
CA TYR A 192 24.98 -15.65 6.14
C TYR A 192 25.10 -14.59 7.24
N VAL A 193 24.34 -14.77 8.31
CA VAL A 193 24.61 -14.15 9.60
C VAL A 193 24.83 -15.32 10.53
N ASP A 194 26.09 -15.51 10.91
CA ASP A 194 26.53 -16.60 11.76
C ASP A 194 25.61 -16.73 12.99
N GLY A 195 24.95 -17.88 13.13
CA GLY A 195 24.19 -18.27 14.32
C GLY A 195 22.65 -18.18 14.27
N TRP A 196 22.01 -17.78 13.15
CA TRP A 196 20.54 -17.60 13.09
C TRP A 196 19.77 -18.61 12.21
N ASP A 197 20.32 -19.82 12.04
CA ASP A 197 19.95 -20.73 10.95
C ASP A 197 18.67 -21.58 11.16
N LEU A 198 18.13 -21.66 12.38
CA LEU A 198 17.06 -22.63 12.69
C LEU A 198 15.62 -22.10 12.71
N VAL A 199 15.38 -20.78 12.67
CA VAL A 199 14.01 -20.21 12.78
C VAL A 199 13.55 -19.50 11.50
N ARG A 200 14.45 -19.11 10.60
CA ARG A 200 14.12 -18.43 9.33
C ARG A 200 14.01 -19.35 8.11
N SER A 201 14.24 -20.65 8.25
CA SER A 201 14.36 -21.59 7.10
C SER A 201 13.05 -21.90 6.35
N ALA A 202 11.90 -21.30 6.73
CA ALA A 202 10.59 -21.59 6.16
C ALA A 202 9.92 -20.44 5.36
N TRP A 203 10.49 -19.22 5.34
CA TRP A 203 9.79 -18.05 4.81
C TRP A 203 10.14 -17.76 3.34
N GLY A 204 9.13 -17.72 2.45
CA GLY A 204 9.24 -17.08 1.13
C GLY A 204 10.08 -17.78 0.06
N LYS A 205 10.55 -19.02 0.28
CA LYS A 205 11.33 -19.78 -0.73
C LYS A 205 10.62 -19.74 -2.10
N PRO A 206 11.35 -19.67 -3.23
CA PRO A 206 10.76 -19.94 -4.53
C PRO A 206 10.10 -21.32 -4.53
N ILE A 207 8.92 -21.44 -5.10
CA ILE A 207 8.26 -22.72 -5.34
C ILE A 207 8.80 -23.25 -6.67
N ASP A 208 9.60 -24.30 -6.64
CA ASP A 208 9.89 -25.09 -7.84
C ASP A 208 8.62 -25.87 -8.20
N VAL A 209 7.96 -25.43 -9.27
CA VAL A 209 6.64 -25.94 -9.67
C VAL A 209 6.71 -27.41 -10.04
N GLU A 210 7.80 -27.83 -10.66
CA GLU A 210 7.99 -29.23 -11.08
C GLU A 210 8.26 -30.14 -9.88
N ALA A 211 9.14 -29.72 -8.97
CA ALA A 211 9.41 -30.48 -7.75
C ALA A 211 8.16 -30.59 -6.86
N PHE A 212 7.40 -29.49 -6.70
CA PHE A 212 6.14 -29.49 -5.96
C PHE A 212 5.11 -30.45 -6.57
N ALA A 213 4.97 -30.43 -7.91
CA ALA A 213 4.06 -31.31 -8.61
C ALA A 213 4.44 -32.79 -8.43
N GLN A 214 5.73 -33.12 -8.56
CA GLN A 214 6.23 -34.48 -8.35
C GLN A 214 5.99 -34.98 -6.92
N GLU A 215 6.30 -34.15 -5.92
CA GLU A 215 6.07 -34.48 -4.51
C GLU A 215 4.59 -34.79 -4.26
N LYS A 216 3.68 -33.93 -4.70
CA LYS A 216 2.23 -34.12 -4.49
C LYS A 216 1.66 -35.32 -5.24
N LEU A 217 2.12 -35.57 -6.47
CA LEU A 217 1.71 -36.74 -7.25
C LEU A 217 2.24 -38.05 -6.64
N SER A 218 3.43 -38.02 -6.02
CA SER A 218 4.01 -39.19 -5.35
C SER A 218 3.35 -39.49 -4.00
N ALA A 219 2.85 -38.47 -3.31
CA ALA A 219 2.27 -38.59 -1.98
C ALA A 219 0.79 -39.03 -1.98
N ASP A 220 0.05 -38.75 -3.05
CA ASP A 220 -1.38 -39.07 -3.15
C ASP A 220 -1.68 -39.87 -4.45
N PRO A 221 -1.85 -41.20 -4.35
CA PRO A 221 -2.18 -42.07 -5.49
C PRO A 221 -3.54 -41.75 -6.14
N ALA A 222 -4.41 -40.98 -5.48
CA ALA A 222 -5.72 -40.59 -5.99
C ALA A 222 -5.68 -39.34 -6.89
N LEU A 223 -4.57 -38.58 -6.88
CA LEU A 223 -4.34 -37.55 -7.88
C LEU A 223 -4.00 -38.21 -9.22
N SER A 224 -4.75 -37.88 -10.27
CA SER A 224 -4.43 -38.31 -11.64
C SER A 224 -2.98 -37.92 -11.97
N THR A 225 -2.25 -38.79 -12.67
CA THR A 225 -0.85 -38.58 -13.12
C THR A 225 -0.66 -37.31 -13.99
N GLU A 226 -1.76 -36.66 -14.37
CA GLU A 226 -1.77 -35.42 -15.15
C GLU A 226 -1.48 -34.17 -14.31
N LEU A 227 -0.55 -33.33 -14.79
CA LEU A 227 -0.17 -32.05 -14.17
C LEU A 227 -1.30 -31.00 -14.10
N ASP A 228 -2.41 -31.18 -14.84
CA ASP A 228 -3.52 -30.22 -14.90
C ASP A 228 -4.73 -30.62 -14.05
N SER A 229 -4.55 -31.60 -13.16
CA SER A 229 -5.64 -32.03 -12.30
C SER A 229 -6.11 -30.87 -11.40
N ARG A 230 -7.43 -30.64 -11.35
CA ARG A 230 -8.02 -29.60 -10.47
C ARG A 230 -7.52 -29.67 -9.02
N PRO A 231 -7.29 -30.86 -8.42
CA PRO A 231 -6.70 -30.95 -7.09
C PRO A 231 -5.28 -30.41 -6.99
N LEU A 232 -4.42 -30.67 -7.98
CA LEU A 232 -3.03 -30.18 -7.99
C LEU A 232 -2.97 -28.66 -8.14
N ILE A 233 -3.81 -28.09 -9.02
CA ILE A 233 -3.94 -26.64 -9.18
C ILE A 233 -4.33 -26.00 -7.84
N LYS A 234 -5.33 -26.56 -7.16
CA LYS A 234 -5.77 -26.07 -5.84
C LYS A 234 -4.67 -26.21 -4.79
N ALA A 235 -3.94 -27.33 -4.77
CA ALA A 235 -2.83 -27.53 -3.83
C ALA A 235 -1.73 -26.48 -4.01
N LEU A 236 -1.36 -26.17 -5.26
CA LEU A 236 -0.40 -25.11 -5.56
C LEU A 236 -0.94 -23.72 -5.20
N SER A 237 -2.23 -23.44 -5.45
CA SER A 237 -2.87 -22.19 -5.01
C SER A 237 -2.82 -22.02 -3.49
N THR A 238 -3.13 -23.07 -2.73
CA THR A 238 -3.07 -23.06 -1.27
C THR A 238 -1.65 -22.83 -0.77
N GLU A 239 -0.64 -23.41 -1.42
CA GLU A 239 0.77 -23.19 -1.06
C GLU A 239 1.21 -21.74 -1.35
N ILE A 240 0.79 -21.17 -2.48
CA ILE A 240 1.00 -19.74 -2.79
C ILE A 240 0.32 -18.86 -1.73
N GLU A 241 -0.94 -19.13 -1.41
CA GLU A 241 -1.71 -18.41 -0.40
C GLU A 241 -1.00 -18.44 0.97
N LYS A 242 -0.60 -19.63 1.43
CA LYS A 242 0.16 -19.81 2.67
C LYS A 242 1.42 -18.93 2.70
N ARG A 243 2.25 -18.97 1.65
CA ARG A 243 3.47 -18.16 1.59
C ARG A 243 3.19 -16.66 1.49
N MET A 244 2.08 -16.24 0.89
CA MET A 244 1.66 -14.84 0.87
C MET A 244 1.19 -14.35 2.25
N LEU A 245 0.44 -15.17 2.99
CA LEU A 245 0.01 -14.88 4.36
C LEU A 245 1.21 -14.71 5.29
N ASP A 246 2.25 -15.50 5.09
CA ASP A 246 3.51 -15.40 5.85
C ASP A 246 4.26 -14.08 5.61
N LEU A 247 4.11 -13.46 4.42
CA LEU A 247 4.78 -12.22 4.02
C LEU A 247 3.97 -10.95 4.28
N THR A 248 2.74 -11.07 4.78
CA THR A 248 1.80 -9.96 4.95
C THR A 248 1.26 -9.89 6.37
N ILE A 249 0.44 -8.87 6.68
CA ILE A 249 -0.22 -8.74 7.98
C ILE A 249 -1.61 -9.35 7.85
N ASN A 250 -1.91 -10.38 8.63
CA ASN A 250 -3.16 -11.13 8.53
C ASN A 250 -3.83 -11.25 9.89
N ALA A 251 -4.65 -10.25 10.22
CA ALA A 251 -5.50 -10.30 11.40
C ALA A 251 -6.79 -11.08 11.08
N PRO A 252 -7.32 -11.86 12.04
CA PRO A 252 -8.56 -12.63 11.82
C PRO A 252 -9.80 -11.76 11.67
N ASP A 253 -9.77 -10.54 12.22
CA ASP A 253 -10.90 -9.61 12.24
C ASP A 253 -10.40 -8.16 12.33
N TRP A 254 -11.27 -7.21 11.99
CA TRP A 254 -10.97 -5.77 12.05
C TRP A 254 -10.63 -5.26 13.45
N ASP A 255 -11.28 -5.80 14.50
CA ASP A 255 -10.99 -5.37 15.86
C ASP A 255 -9.56 -5.82 16.27
N THR A 256 -9.13 -7.01 15.88
CA THR A 256 -7.74 -7.46 16.10
C THR A 256 -6.76 -6.57 15.34
N LEU A 257 -7.04 -6.22 14.08
CA LEU A 257 -6.17 -5.30 13.32
C LEU A 257 -6.04 -3.94 14.01
N TYR A 258 -7.15 -3.30 14.40
CA TYR A 258 -7.10 -1.99 15.04
C TYR A 258 -6.46 -2.03 16.43
N ALA A 259 -6.65 -3.11 17.17
CA ALA A 259 -6.00 -3.30 18.46
C ALA A 259 -4.47 -3.41 18.32
N ILE A 260 -3.96 -4.19 17.35
CA ILE A 260 -2.51 -4.30 17.14
C ILE A 260 -1.89 -3.02 16.58
N GLU A 261 -2.64 -2.25 15.78
CA GLU A 261 -2.20 -0.94 15.31
C GLU A 261 -2.03 0.03 16.48
N ALA A 262 -3.03 0.10 17.38
CA ALA A 262 -2.95 0.93 18.58
C ALA A 262 -1.85 0.45 19.54
N ALA A 263 -1.66 -0.87 19.69
CA ALA A 263 -0.60 -1.43 20.51
C ALA A 263 0.78 -1.03 19.99
N ARG A 264 1.00 -1.19 18.67
CA ARG A 264 2.25 -0.82 18.01
C ARG A 264 2.53 0.68 18.12
N ASP A 265 1.51 1.50 17.93
CA ASP A 265 1.63 2.95 18.10
C ASP A 265 2.06 3.32 19.54
N ILE A 266 1.48 2.68 20.56
CA ILE A 266 1.86 2.91 21.97
C ILE A 266 3.28 2.42 22.27
N LEU A 267 3.69 1.26 21.73
CA LEU A 267 4.98 0.65 22.04
C LEU A 267 6.17 1.33 21.35
N TRP A 268 5.95 1.93 20.17
CA TRP A 268 6.99 2.59 19.37
C TRP A 268 6.86 4.12 19.27
N ASP A 269 5.85 4.71 19.91
CA ASP A 269 5.47 6.13 19.92
C ASP A 269 5.05 6.73 18.54
N ASP A 270 5.69 6.27 17.46
CA ASP A 270 5.46 6.67 16.08
C ASP A 270 5.78 5.47 15.17
N LYS A 271 4.84 5.11 14.29
CA LYS A 271 5.02 4.04 13.30
C LYS A 271 6.24 4.22 12.40
N GLU A 272 6.76 5.44 12.27
CA GLU A 272 7.99 5.73 11.51
C GLU A 272 9.29 5.41 12.27
N ARG A 273 9.24 5.18 13.60
CA ARG A 273 10.43 4.77 14.37
C ARG A 273 10.70 3.27 14.32
N LEU A 274 9.69 2.48 13.97
CA LEU A 274 9.84 1.05 13.78
C LEU A 274 10.56 0.78 12.46
N ASP A 275 11.63 -0.02 12.47
CA ASP A 275 12.33 -0.39 11.24
C ASP A 275 11.39 -1.12 10.26
N ALA A 276 11.44 -0.75 8.98
CA ALA A 276 10.55 -1.26 7.94
C ALA A 276 10.71 -2.78 7.74
N SER A 277 11.92 -3.30 7.99
CA SER A 277 12.25 -4.73 7.90
C SER A 277 11.53 -5.57 8.97
N HIS A 278 11.25 -4.98 10.14
CA HIS A 278 10.62 -5.67 11.27
C HIS A 278 9.10 -5.46 11.35
N PHE A 279 8.57 -4.54 10.53
CA PHE A 279 7.17 -4.11 10.63
C PHE A 279 6.16 -5.25 10.54
N VAL A 280 6.33 -6.16 9.56
CA VAL A 280 5.43 -7.30 9.36
C VAL A 280 5.57 -8.32 10.48
N TRP A 281 6.81 -8.69 10.81
CA TRP A 281 7.09 -9.65 11.88
C TRP A 281 6.49 -9.21 13.22
N ILE A 282 6.70 -7.97 13.63
CA ILE A 282 6.12 -7.44 14.89
C ILE A 282 4.60 -7.46 14.85
N SER A 283 4.01 -7.06 13.72
CA SER A 283 2.55 -7.02 13.58
C SER A 283 1.93 -8.43 13.68
N GLN A 284 2.52 -9.43 13.02
CA GLN A 284 2.09 -10.83 13.10
C GLN A 284 2.28 -11.42 14.52
N ASN A 285 3.37 -11.08 15.21
CA ASN A 285 3.56 -11.51 16.61
C ASN A 285 2.51 -10.89 17.54
N LEU A 286 2.24 -9.59 17.41
CA LEU A 286 1.16 -8.95 18.17
C LEU A 286 -0.20 -9.60 17.88
N ILE A 287 -0.49 -9.95 16.62
CA ILE A 287 -1.70 -10.68 16.25
C ILE A 287 -1.75 -12.00 17.01
N SER A 288 -0.70 -12.82 16.93
CA SER A 288 -0.63 -14.12 17.60
C SER A 288 -0.89 -14.03 19.10
N LEU A 289 -0.40 -12.96 19.76
CA LEU A 289 -0.63 -12.70 21.18
C LEU A 289 -2.08 -12.39 21.51
N PHE A 290 -2.75 -11.57 20.70
CA PHE A 290 -4.15 -11.20 20.91
C PHE A 290 -5.14 -12.28 20.46
N THR A 291 -4.68 -13.27 19.70
CA THR A 291 -5.51 -14.38 19.19
C THR A 291 -5.22 -15.72 19.87
N ASP A 292 -4.29 -15.77 20.83
CA ASP A 292 -3.96 -16.99 21.56
C ASP A 292 -5.20 -17.47 22.36
N PRO A 293 -5.69 -18.71 22.13
CA PRO A 293 -6.80 -19.28 22.90
C PRO A 293 -6.52 -19.38 24.40
N ASN A 294 -5.25 -19.44 24.80
CA ASN A 294 -4.81 -19.53 26.19
C ASN A 294 -4.35 -18.19 26.77
N ALA A 295 -4.68 -17.07 26.11
CA ALA A 295 -4.29 -15.75 26.55
C ALA A 295 -4.81 -15.44 27.97
N PRO A 296 -4.04 -14.72 28.80
CA PRO A 296 -4.48 -14.32 30.13
C PRO A 296 -5.74 -13.45 30.06
N PRO A 297 -6.59 -13.40 31.11
CA PRO A 297 -7.79 -12.57 31.14
C PRO A 297 -7.54 -11.07 30.88
N SER A 298 -6.32 -10.60 31.14
CA SER A 298 -5.88 -9.23 30.83
C SER A 298 -5.84 -8.92 29.34
N ALA A 299 -5.75 -9.94 28.47
CA ALA A 299 -5.78 -9.81 27.01
C ALA A 299 -7.08 -9.17 26.51
N THR A 300 -8.23 -9.66 27.00
CA THR A 300 -9.55 -9.13 26.63
C THR A 300 -9.69 -7.66 27.03
N LYS A 301 -9.26 -7.32 28.25
CA LYS A 301 -9.28 -5.94 28.75
C LYS A 301 -8.34 -5.03 27.95
N ALA A 302 -7.15 -5.52 27.60
CA ALA A 302 -6.22 -4.80 26.74
C ALA A 302 -6.80 -4.55 25.35
N LYS A 303 -7.34 -5.58 24.69
CA LYS A 303 -7.98 -5.46 23.38
C LYS A 303 -9.11 -4.42 23.41
N GLN A 304 -10.02 -4.50 24.38
CA GLN A 304 -11.12 -3.52 24.53
C GLN A 304 -10.62 -2.09 24.74
N SER A 305 -9.62 -1.89 25.59
CA SER A 305 -9.07 -0.56 25.88
C SER A 305 -8.35 0.03 24.66
N LEU A 306 -7.61 -0.81 23.92
CA LEU A 306 -6.94 -0.41 22.68
C LEU A 306 -7.93 -0.01 21.58
N LEU A 307 -9.02 -0.77 21.42
CA LEU A 307 -10.09 -0.47 20.49
C LEU A 307 -10.79 0.85 20.81
N LYS A 308 -11.11 1.06 22.09
CA LYS A 308 -11.68 2.32 22.59
C LYS A 308 -10.76 3.49 22.28
N TYR A 309 -9.47 3.33 22.56
CA TYR A 309 -8.48 4.37 22.27
C TYR A 309 -8.34 4.65 20.77
N HIS A 310 -8.23 3.60 19.94
CA HIS A 310 -8.17 3.71 18.49
C HIS A 310 -9.40 4.45 17.92
N SER A 311 -10.60 4.07 18.37
CA SER A 311 -11.85 4.68 17.93
C SER A 311 -11.90 6.17 18.28
N LEU A 312 -11.54 6.54 19.51
CA LEU A 312 -11.52 7.94 19.94
C LEU A 312 -10.47 8.78 19.20
N LEU A 313 -9.31 8.20 18.83
CA LEU A 313 -8.32 8.87 17.97
C LEU A 313 -8.92 9.17 16.58
N SER A 314 -9.61 8.19 15.99
CA SER A 314 -10.25 8.31 14.68
C SER A 314 -11.35 9.39 14.68
N TYR A 315 -12.31 9.31 15.61
CA TYR A 315 -13.42 10.27 15.71
C TYR A 315 -12.99 11.68 16.13
N SER A 316 -11.93 11.82 16.94
CA SER A 316 -11.35 13.14 17.25
C SER A 316 -10.45 13.68 16.13
N SER A 317 -10.13 12.86 15.13
CA SER A 317 -9.14 13.10 14.08
C SER A 317 -7.80 13.59 14.64
N ILE A 318 -7.29 12.86 15.63
CA ILE A 318 -5.97 13.06 16.25
C ILE A 318 -5.18 11.77 16.07
N SER A 319 -3.94 11.85 15.56
CA SER A 319 -3.07 10.68 15.48
C SER A 319 -2.33 10.44 16.79
N HIS A 320 -2.03 9.17 17.10
CA HIS A 320 -1.24 8.81 18.28
C HIS A 320 0.09 9.59 18.33
N SER A 321 0.86 9.58 17.24
CA SER A 321 2.15 10.27 17.14
C SER A 321 2.08 11.79 17.37
N ALA A 322 0.96 12.43 16.99
CA ALA A 322 0.75 13.84 17.24
C ALA A 322 0.45 14.10 18.72
N LEU A 323 -0.37 13.26 19.34
CA LEU A 323 -0.71 13.32 20.75
C LEU A 323 0.52 13.04 21.63
N TRP A 324 1.29 12.00 21.31
CA TRP A 324 2.57 11.69 21.96
C TRP A 324 3.56 12.84 21.84
N GLY A 325 3.70 13.43 20.64
CA GLY A 325 4.61 14.55 20.40
C GLY A 325 4.29 15.83 21.19
N ILE A 326 3.06 15.99 21.69
CA ILE A 326 2.66 17.14 22.52
C ILE A 326 2.54 16.80 24.01
N LEU A 327 2.19 15.55 24.34
CA LEU A 327 2.00 15.02 25.68
C LEU A 327 2.67 13.63 25.75
N PRO A 328 3.98 13.53 26.01
CA PRO A 328 4.66 12.23 26.02
C PRO A 328 4.13 11.30 27.11
N ASP A 329 3.96 11.78 28.34
CA ASP A 329 3.44 10.94 29.42
C ASP A 329 1.94 10.59 29.21
N PRO A 330 1.57 9.31 29.05
CA PRO A 330 0.19 8.87 28.89
C PRO A 330 -0.68 9.07 30.14
N SER A 331 -0.07 9.18 31.33
CA SER A 331 -0.78 9.37 32.60
C SER A 331 -0.99 10.85 32.93
N PHE A 332 -0.34 11.75 32.20
CA PHE A 332 -0.38 13.18 32.49
C PHE A 332 -1.59 13.86 31.85
N HIS A 333 -2.43 14.46 32.70
CA HIS A 333 -3.54 15.31 32.28
C HIS A 333 -3.14 16.79 32.38
N PRO A 334 -2.99 17.51 31.25
CA PRO A 334 -2.58 18.92 31.29
C PRO A 334 -3.67 19.81 31.88
N THR A 335 -3.26 20.80 32.67
CA THR A 335 -4.12 21.91 33.09
C THR A 335 -4.44 22.83 31.91
N ARG A 336 -5.45 23.71 32.04
CA ARG A 336 -5.80 24.70 31.01
C ARG A 336 -4.60 25.58 30.61
N ALA A 337 -3.85 26.08 31.61
CA ALA A 337 -2.62 26.83 31.39
C ALA A 337 -1.53 25.98 30.71
N GLY A 338 -1.39 24.71 31.13
CA GLY A 338 -0.48 23.76 30.49
C GLY A 338 -0.79 23.53 29.01
N ALA A 339 -2.07 23.36 28.66
CA ALA A 339 -2.51 23.19 27.28
C ALA A 339 -2.26 24.43 26.43
N LEU A 340 -2.51 25.64 26.96
CA LEU A 340 -2.21 26.88 26.26
C LEU A 340 -0.71 27.05 26.01
N ARG A 341 0.13 26.72 27.00
CA ARG A 341 1.60 26.70 26.84
C ARG A 341 2.05 25.71 25.78
N ILE A 342 1.47 24.51 25.74
CA ILE A 342 1.75 23.51 24.70
C ILE A 342 1.35 24.04 23.33
N PHE A 343 0.15 24.62 23.18
CA PHE A 343 -0.31 25.22 21.93
C PHE A 343 0.60 26.35 21.47
N ALA A 344 0.92 27.32 22.35
CA ALA A 344 1.82 28.42 22.05
C ALA A 344 3.20 27.91 21.58
N ARG A 345 3.77 26.91 22.27
CA ARG A 345 5.02 26.26 21.84
C ARG A 345 4.90 25.64 20.45
N GLN A 346 3.83 24.89 20.18
CA GLN A 346 3.65 24.29 18.85
C GLN A 346 3.43 25.34 17.76
N LEU A 347 2.73 26.44 18.06
CA LEU A 347 2.51 27.55 17.12
C LEU A 347 3.84 28.22 16.77
N LEU A 348 4.64 28.58 17.78
CA LEU A 348 5.97 29.18 17.59
C LEU A 348 6.88 28.25 16.79
N THR A 349 6.94 26.95 17.14
CA THR A 349 7.73 25.95 16.41
C THR A 349 7.21 25.68 14.99
N THR A 350 5.95 25.98 14.69
CA THR A 350 5.40 25.86 13.33
C THR A 350 5.77 27.07 12.49
N VAL A 351 5.63 28.28 13.02
CA VAL A 351 5.78 29.52 12.24
C VAL A 351 7.22 30.02 12.19
N LEU A 352 7.94 29.97 13.32
CA LEU A 352 9.27 30.58 13.45
C LEU A 352 10.43 29.64 13.12
N HIS A 353 10.17 28.33 13.01
CA HIS A 353 11.24 27.37 12.75
C HIS A 353 11.75 27.50 11.30
N PRO A 354 13.07 27.55 11.04
CA PRO A 354 13.64 27.77 9.70
C PRO A 354 13.11 26.83 8.61
N ARG A 355 12.83 25.56 8.97
CA ARG A 355 12.17 24.57 8.10
C ARG A 355 10.87 25.05 7.46
N PHE A 356 10.08 25.89 8.13
CA PHE A 356 8.82 26.40 7.59
C PHE A 356 9.09 27.52 6.59
N ALA A 357 10.01 28.44 6.92
CA ALA A 357 10.45 29.49 6.01
C ALA A 357 11.04 28.91 4.70
N LEU A 358 11.86 27.86 4.80
CA LEU A 358 12.43 27.16 3.64
C LEU A 358 11.40 26.32 2.87
N PHE A 359 10.29 25.94 3.49
CA PHE A 359 9.19 25.21 2.87
C PHE A 359 8.13 26.12 2.24
N LEU A 360 8.00 27.37 2.71
CA LEU A 360 6.94 28.28 2.30
C LEU A 360 6.85 28.48 0.77
N PRO A 361 7.94 28.67 0.01
CA PRO A 361 7.84 28.82 -1.45
C PRO A 361 7.26 27.58 -2.14
N THR A 362 7.69 26.39 -1.73
CA THR A 362 7.18 25.14 -2.31
C THR A 362 5.79 24.81 -1.82
N LEU A 363 5.42 25.17 -0.59
CA LEU A 363 4.08 25.08 -0.05
C LEU A 363 3.09 25.91 -0.88
N VAL A 364 3.40 27.19 -1.14
CA VAL A 364 2.55 28.06 -1.96
C VAL A 364 2.36 27.50 -3.36
N LEU A 365 3.45 27.02 -3.97
CA LEU A 365 3.39 26.41 -5.30
C LEU A 365 2.53 25.13 -5.34
N HIS A 366 2.57 24.31 -4.29
CA HIS A 366 1.81 23.05 -4.19
C HIS A 366 0.40 23.23 -3.60
N ALA A 367 0.03 24.42 -3.13
CA ALA A 367 -1.28 24.68 -2.54
C ALA A 367 -2.44 24.30 -3.49
N PRO A 368 -2.40 24.61 -4.81
CA PRO A 368 -3.41 24.14 -5.75
C PRO A 368 -3.49 22.62 -5.81
N ALA A 369 -2.37 21.91 -5.77
CA ALA A 369 -2.33 20.44 -5.80
C ALA A 369 -3.00 19.82 -4.56
N TYR A 370 -2.80 20.39 -3.38
CA TYR A 370 -3.50 19.95 -2.18
C TYR A 370 -5.00 20.25 -2.26
N ALA A 371 -5.37 21.45 -2.73
CA ALA A 371 -6.76 21.85 -2.84
C ALA A 371 -7.53 20.96 -3.82
N THR A 372 -6.98 20.70 -5.01
CA THR A 372 -7.61 19.83 -6.02
C THR A 372 -7.67 18.38 -5.56
N GLY A 373 -6.62 17.86 -4.90
CA GLY A 373 -6.62 16.51 -4.34
C GLY A 373 -7.68 16.32 -3.24
N LEU A 374 -7.81 17.30 -2.33
CA LEU A 374 -8.84 17.28 -1.28
C LEU A 374 -10.25 17.46 -1.84
N LEU A 375 -10.42 18.29 -2.86
CA LEU A 375 -11.71 18.48 -3.52
C LEU A 375 -12.13 17.22 -4.28
N ALA A 376 -11.20 16.59 -5.00
CA ALA A 376 -11.45 15.36 -5.73
C ALA A 376 -11.84 14.20 -4.79
N ASP A 377 -11.18 14.07 -3.65
CA ASP A 377 -11.58 13.12 -2.60
C ASP A 377 -13.03 13.39 -2.16
N ARG A 378 -13.39 14.64 -1.89
CA ARG A 378 -14.75 14.98 -1.46
C ARG A 378 -15.83 14.74 -2.52
N LEU A 379 -15.50 14.92 -3.80
CA LEU A 379 -16.47 14.85 -4.89
C LEU A 379 -16.60 13.46 -5.50
N PHE A 380 -15.51 12.68 -5.56
CA PHE A 380 -15.46 11.44 -6.32
C PHE A 380 -15.17 10.20 -5.49
N SER A 381 -14.62 10.31 -4.27
CA SER A 381 -14.35 9.13 -3.47
C SER A 381 -15.62 8.64 -2.76
N THR A 382 -15.88 7.34 -2.87
CA THR A 382 -16.88 6.70 -2.01
C THR A 382 -16.25 6.57 -0.62
N ARG A 383 -16.94 7.06 0.42
CA ARG A 383 -16.39 7.08 1.79
C ARG A 383 -15.96 5.70 2.30
N ASP A 384 -16.59 4.64 1.79
CA ASP A 384 -16.38 3.26 2.23
C ASP A 384 -15.13 2.60 1.60
N TRP A 385 -14.56 3.16 0.52
CA TRP A 385 -13.43 2.56 -0.22
C TRP A 385 -12.16 3.40 -0.12
N GLU A 386 -11.23 3.01 0.74
CA GLU A 386 -9.96 3.74 0.94
C GLU A 386 -9.12 3.87 -0.33
N GLU A 387 -9.18 2.86 -1.20
CA GLU A 387 -8.40 2.78 -2.43
C GLU A 387 -8.70 3.93 -3.39
N THR A 388 -9.98 4.31 -3.47
CA THR A 388 -10.44 5.41 -4.32
C THR A 388 -9.90 6.76 -3.83
N ARG A 389 -9.76 6.93 -2.51
CA ARG A 389 -9.25 8.18 -1.92
C ARG A 389 -7.81 8.47 -2.34
N ALA A 390 -6.94 7.46 -2.24
CA ALA A 390 -5.53 7.60 -2.62
C ALA A 390 -5.39 7.86 -4.13
N GLN A 391 -6.13 7.11 -4.95
CA GLN A 391 -6.13 7.25 -6.41
C GLN A 391 -6.54 8.67 -6.84
N PHE A 392 -7.67 9.17 -6.37
CA PHE A 392 -8.15 10.51 -6.75
C PHE A 392 -7.22 11.61 -6.26
N LYS A 393 -6.71 11.53 -5.02
CA LYS A 393 -5.73 12.51 -4.51
C LYS A 393 -4.46 12.53 -5.35
N ALA A 394 -3.93 11.36 -5.70
CA ALA A 394 -2.71 11.25 -6.50
C ALA A 394 -2.89 11.79 -7.92
N ILE A 395 -4.01 11.45 -8.59
CA ILE A 395 -4.28 11.90 -9.96
C ILE A 395 -4.52 13.41 -9.99
N PHE A 396 -5.50 13.92 -9.24
CA PHE A 396 -5.89 15.33 -9.31
C PHE A 396 -4.85 16.25 -8.68
N GLY A 397 -4.17 15.81 -7.61
CA GLY A 397 -3.04 16.52 -7.04
C GLY A 397 -1.83 16.53 -7.98
N GLY A 398 -1.52 15.40 -8.62
CA GLY A 398 -0.44 15.28 -9.58
C GLY A 398 -0.61 16.16 -10.82
N VAL A 399 -1.82 16.21 -11.39
CA VAL A 399 -2.15 17.08 -12.53
C VAL A 399 -1.99 18.56 -12.17
N ALA A 400 -2.52 18.97 -11.01
CA ALA A 400 -2.40 20.35 -10.55
C ALA A 400 -0.96 20.75 -10.23
N ALA A 401 -0.16 19.85 -9.63
CA ALA A 401 1.28 20.08 -9.43
C ALA A 401 2.02 20.21 -10.77
N GLY A 402 1.72 19.33 -11.73
CA GLY A 402 2.28 19.40 -13.09
C GLY A 402 1.98 20.72 -13.79
N ALA A 403 0.74 21.20 -13.68
CA ALA A 403 0.35 22.51 -14.21
C ALA A 403 1.10 23.67 -13.53
N ALA A 404 1.27 23.62 -12.20
CA ALA A 404 2.05 24.61 -11.47
C ALA A 404 3.53 24.63 -11.93
N TYR A 405 4.15 23.46 -12.13
CA TYR A 405 5.52 23.35 -12.64
C TYR A 405 5.65 23.83 -14.09
N ALA A 406 4.64 23.60 -14.92
CA ALA A 406 4.60 24.11 -16.28
C ALA A 406 4.56 25.65 -16.27
N GLY A 407 3.75 26.25 -15.39
CA GLY A 407 3.73 27.71 -15.19
C GLY A 407 5.10 28.28 -14.81
N VAL A 408 5.79 27.67 -13.85
CA VAL A 408 7.17 28.07 -13.49
C VAL A 408 8.12 27.93 -14.67
N THR A 409 7.99 26.87 -15.44
CA THR A 409 8.83 26.62 -16.62
C THR A 409 8.64 27.68 -17.69
N VAL A 410 7.39 28.07 -17.97
CA VAL A 410 7.08 29.17 -18.92
C VAL A 410 7.76 30.46 -18.46
N VAL A 411 7.71 30.78 -17.17
CA VAL A 411 8.40 31.96 -16.63
C VAL A 411 9.92 31.85 -16.79
N VAL A 412 10.52 30.71 -16.46
CA VAL A 412 11.97 30.50 -16.60
C VAL A 412 12.42 30.62 -18.06
N VAL A 413 11.73 29.95 -18.98
CA VAL A 413 12.04 29.99 -20.42
C VAL A 413 11.89 31.40 -20.97
N ARG A 414 10.80 32.10 -20.63
CA ARG A 414 10.58 33.48 -21.04
C ARG A 414 11.74 34.39 -20.60
N ARG A 415 12.22 34.23 -19.36
CA ARG A 415 13.36 35.01 -18.83
C ARG A 415 14.69 34.66 -19.48
N LEU A 416 14.92 33.39 -19.82
CA LEU A 416 16.10 32.96 -20.57
C LEU A 416 16.12 33.60 -21.97
N VAL A 417 14.97 33.65 -22.65
CA VAL A 417 14.83 34.28 -23.97
C VAL A 417 15.00 35.81 -23.89
N GLU A 418 14.39 36.47 -22.90
CA GLU A 418 14.45 37.93 -22.72
C GLU A 418 15.83 38.42 -22.24
N GLY A 419 16.76 37.53 -21.87
CA GLY A 419 18.10 37.91 -21.42
C GLY A 419 18.17 38.59 -20.04
N SER A 420 17.05 38.68 -19.33
CA SER A 420 16.96 39.32 -18.01
C SER A 420 16.98 38.27 -16.89
N PRO A 421 18.01 38.23 -16.02
CA PRO A 421 18.04 37.31 -14.88
C PRO A 421 16.95 37.59 -13.83
N GLY A 422 16.19 38.67 -13.94
CA GLY A 422 15.00 38.94 -13.12
C GLY A 422 15.25 38.86 -11.60
N MET A 423 14.22 38.45 -10.84
CA MET A 423 14.22 38.36 -9.37
C MET A 423 15.31 37.42 -8.79
N LEU A 424 15.89 36.54 -9.61
CA LEU A 424 17.04 35.69 -9.25
C LEU A 424 18.35 36.49 -9.13
N GLY A 425 18.44 37.68 -9.74
CA GLY A 425 19.50 38.66 -9.46
C GLY A 425 19.34 39.41 -8.14
N CYS A 426 18.15 39.35 -7.53
CA CYS A 426 17.84 40.01 -6.25
C CYS A 426 18.00 39.09 -5.03
N VAL A 427 18.10 37.77 -5.23
CA VAL A 427 18.40 36.83 -4.15
C VAL A 427 19.88 36.96 -3.81
N LYS A 428 20.20 37.45 -2.60
CA LYS A 428 21.57 37.44 -2.05
C LYS A 428 22.01 35.99 -1.80
N ALA A 429 22.33 35.28 -2.89
CA ALA A 429 22.90 33.94 -2.82
C ALA A 429 24.33 34.02 -2.26
N PRO A 430 24.80 33.00 -1.51
CA PRO A 430 26.18 32.94 -1.05
C PRO A 430 27.17 33.08 -2.21
N ARG A 431 28.27 33.83 -2.01
CA ARG A 431 29.27 34.13 -3.07
C ARG A 431 29.79 32.89 -3.82
N PHE A 432 29.77 31.71 -3.21
CA PHE A 432 30.25 30.46 -3.80
C PHE A 432 29.25 29.80 -4.79
N THR A 433 27.94 30.09 -4.74
CA THR A 433 26.96 29.48 -5.67
C THR A 433 26.77 30.29 -6.94
N LEU A 434 27.00 31.60 -6.87
CA LEU A 434 26.93 32.55 -7.98
C LEU A 434 27.65 32.13 -9.29
N PRO A 435 28.87 31.57 -9.29
CA PRO A 435 29.54 31.18 -10.54
C PRO A 435 28.85 30.01 -11.25
N VAL A 436 28.37 29.00 -10.51
CA VAL A 436 27.66 27.85 -11.07
C VAL A 436 26.32 28.27 -11.67
N PHE A 437 25.57 29.13 -10.97
CA PHE A 437 24.31 29.66 -11.48
C PHE A 437 24.50 30.51 -12.73
N ARG A 438 25.54 31.37 -12.77
CA ARG A 438 25.86 32.16 -13.97
C ARG A 438 26.26 31.29 -15.15
N ALA A 439 27.04 30.23 -14.91
CA ALA A 439 27.41 29.27 -15.95
C ALA A 439 26.16 28.55 -16.50
N LEU A 440 25.29 28.02 -15.63
CA LEU A 440 24.03 27.38 -16.03
C LEU A 440 23.11 28.33 -16.81
N TRP A 441 23.01 29.59 -16.36
CA TRP A 441 22.22 30.62 -17.03
C TRP A 441 22.78 30.97 -18.42
N ALA A 442 24.10 31.12 -18.53
CA ALA A 442 24.78 31.38 -19.80
C ALA A 442 24.61 30.21 -20.77
N THR A 443 24.76 28.97 -20.31
CA THR A 443 24.54 27.75 -21.11
C THR A 443 23.09 27.64 -21.56
N GLY A 444 22.13 27.89 -20.67
CA GLY A 444 20.71 27.90 -21.00
C GLY A 444 20.39 28.95 -22.07
N ARG A 445 20.90 30.18 -21.93
CA ARG A 445 20.74 31.22 -22.96
C ARG A 445 21.40 30.83 -24.28
N TRP A 446 22.62 30.31 -24.26
CA TRP A 446 23.29 29.84 -25.47
C TRP A 446 22.46 28.75 -26.18
N PHE A 447 21.83 27.86 -25.42
CA PHE A 447 20.96 26.82 -25.99
C PHE A 447 19.65 27.37 -26.57
N PHE A 448 19.02 28.36 -25.96
CA PHE A 448 17.76 28.93 -26.46
C PHE A 448 17.96 30.01 -27.52
N ALA A 449 19.03 30.81 -27.44
CA ALA A 449 19.28 31.98 -28.28
C ALA A 449 20.49 31.87 -29.23
N GLY A 450 21.37 30.88 -29.07
CA GLY A 450 22.51 30.66 -29.98
C GLY A 450 22.09 30.01 -31.30
N ASP A 451 23.02 29.83 -32.24
CA ASP A 451 22.78 29.06 -33.47
C ASP A 451 23.57 27.75 -33.40
N ILE A 452 22.88 26.61 -33.49
CA ILE A 452 23.48 25.27 -33.34
C ILE A 452 23.00 24.45 -34.53
N GLY A 453 23.86 24.28 -35.54
CA GLY A 453 23.53 23.72 -36.86
C GLY A 453 23.12 22.23 -36.91
N VAL A 454 22.70 21.63 -35.80
CA VAL A 454 22.40 20.19 -35.67
C VAL A 454 20.88 19.91 -35.54
N LEU A 455 20.06 20.89 -35.15
CA LEU A 455 18.61 20.75 -34.93
C LEU A 455 17.84 21.95 -35.47
N SER A 456 16.66 21.74 -36.08
CA SER A 456 15.79 22.84 -36.52
C SER A 456 15.34 23.70 -35.33
N GLY A 457 15.17 25.01 -35.53
CA GLY A 457 14.87 25.96 -34.44
C GLY A 457 13.65 25.60 -33.58
N LYS A 458 12.59 25.03 -34.20
CA LYS A 458 11.38 24.57 -33.47
C LYS A 458 11.64 23.30 -32.66
N ALA A 459 12.37 22.32 -33.22
CA ALA A 459 12.71 21.09 -32.51
C ALA A 459 13.64 21.38 -31.33
N ARG A 460 14.61 22.28 -31.50
CA ARG A 460 15.51 22.72 -30.43
C ARG A 460 14.76 23.41 -29.30
N ALA A 461 13.86 24.34 -29.63
CA ALA A 461 13.03 25.02 -28.65
C ALA A 461 12.16 24.03 -27.86
N ALA A 462 11.55 23.05 -28.54
CA ALA A 462 10.77 22.01 -27.88
C ALA A 462 11.62 21.18 -26.92
N VAL A 463 12.78 20.67 -27.35
CA VAL A 463 13.71 19.90 -26.50
C VAL A 463 14.19 20.73 -25.31
N GLY A 464 14.50 22.01 -25.52
CA GLY A 464 14.89 22.93 -24.45
C GLY A 464 13.78 23.12 -23.43
N VAL A 465 12.55 23.40 -23.87
CA VAL A 465 11.39 23.57 -22.98
C VAL A 465 11.13 22.30 -22.20
N PHE A 466 11.17 21.12 -22.83
CA PHE A 466 11.02 19.84 -22.13
C PHE A 466 12.15 19.59 -21.12
N GLY A 467 13.40 19.93 -21.46
CA GLY A 467 14.54 19.81 -20.55
C GLY A 467 14.42 20.73 -19.33
N VAL A 468 14.03 21.99 -19.54
CA VAL A 468 13.78 22.94 -18.44
C VAL A 468 12.58 22.51 -17.61
N PHE A 469 11.50 22.04 -18.24
CA PHE A 469 10.34 21.49 -17.53
C PHE A 469 10.72 20.32 -16.64
N TYR A 470 11.51 19.38 -17.17
CA TYR A 470 12.00 18.21 -16.44
C TYR A 470 12.85 18.65 -15.23
N ALA A 471 13.85 19.50 -15.45
CA ALA A 471 14.74 19.96 -14.39
C ALA A 471 13.98 20.74 -13.30
N THR A 472 13.08 21.63 -13.72
CA THR A 472 12.23 22.43 -12.83
C THR A 472 11.31 21.54 -12.00
N SER A 473 10.59 20.61 -12.64
CA SER A 473 9.71 19.66 -11.95
C SER A 473 10.48 18.78 -10.98
N PHE A 474 11.67 18.29 -11.38
CA PHE A 474 12.53 17.47 -10.53
C PHE A 474 12.99 18.23 -9.28
N LEU A 475 13.49 19.46 -9.45
CA LEU A 475 13.99 20.29 -8.35
C LEU A 475 12.87 20.69 -7.38
N LEU A 476 11.74 21.17 -7.91
CA LEU A 476 10.61 21.64 -7.10
C LEU A 476 9.94 20.48 -6.34
N SER A 477 9.76 19.34 -6.98
CA SER A 477 9.23 18.13 -6.34
C SER A 477 10.18 17.61 -5.25
N ARG A 478 11.50 17.57 -5.51
CA ARG A 478 12.51 17.17 -4.51
C ARG A 478 12.52 18.12 -3.31
N TRP A 479 12.52 19.42 -3.57
CA TRP A 479 12.52 20.44 -2.52
C TRP A 479 11.25 20.36 -1.66
N HIS A 480 10.09 20.20 -2.29
CA HIS A 480 8.84 19.96 -1.57
C HIS A 480 8.89 18.69 -0.72
N ASN A 481 9.26 17.55 -1.30
CA ASN A 481 9.24 16.25 -0.62
C ASN A 481 10.19 16.17 0.56
N TYR A 482 11.32 16.89 0.50
CA TYR A 482 12.28 16.99 1.60
C TYR A 482 11.67 17.63 2.85
N TRP A 483 10.83 18.66 2.70
CA TRP A 483 10.31 19.44 3.83
C TRP A 483 8.88 19.08 4.25
N VAL A 484 8.06 18.56 3.34
CA VAL A 484 6.63 18.37 3.56
C VAL A 484 6.34 17.43 4.73
N GLY A 485 7.07 16.31 4.86
CA GLY A 485 6.85 15.35 5.95
C GLY A 485 7.05 15.95 7.35
N SER A 486 8.18 16.62 7.58
CA SER A 486 8.47 17.26 8.87
C SER A 486 7.47 18.38 9.20
N ASN A 487 7.13 19.22 8.21
CA ASN A 487 6.14 20.28 8.38
C ASN A 487 4.73 19.72 8.60
N TYR A 488 4.36 18.62 7.93
CA TYR A 488 3.08 17.95 8.11
C TYR A 488 2.94 17.32 9.50
N LYS A 489 3.98 16.65 10.00
CA LYS A 489 4.03 16.18 11.39
C LYS A 489 3.86 17.32 12.40
N GLN A 490 4.51 18.45 12.15
CA GLN A 490 4.35 19.64 12.98
C GLN A 490 2.93 20.19 12.93
N LEU A 491 2.33 20.29 11.75
CA LEU A 491 0.95 20.73 11.57
C LEU A 491 -0.02 19.82 12.34
N LYS A 492 0.17 18.49 12.26
CA LYS A 492 -0.61 17.53 13.07
C LYS A 492 -0.48 17.81 14.58
N ARG A 493 0.73 18.10 15.09
CA ARG A 493 0.96 18.47 16.49
C ARG A 493 0.28 19.80 16.87
N LEU A 494 0.32 20.80 15.99
CA LEU A 494 -0.35 22.08 16.19
C LEU A 494 -1.87 21.93 16.24
N LEU A 495 -2.44 21.15 15.32
CA LEU A 495 -3.88 20.87 15.30
C LEU A 495 -4.30 20.05 16.52
N ALA A 496 -3.50 19.07 16.94
CA ALA A 496 -3.75 18.29 18.14
C ALA A 496 -3.70 19.17 19.41
N SER A 497 -2.71 20.07 19.54
CA SER A 497 -2.61 20.98 20.68
C SER A 497 -3.74 22.02 20.69
N TRP A 498 -4.19 22.48 19.52
CA TRP A 498 -5.37 23.34 19.41
C TRP A 498 -6.64 22.63 19.87
N LYS A 499 -6.86 21.39 19.42
CA LYS A 499 -8.00 20.56 19.86
C LYS A 499 -7.93 20.30 21.37
N LEU A 500 -6.74 20.07 21.92
CA LEU A 500 -6.52 19.92 23.35
C LEU A 500 -6.95 21.17 24.14
N VAL A 501 -6.58 22.37 23.67
CA VAL A 501 -7.04 23.64 24.26
C VAL A 501 -8.56 23.72 24.20
N LEU A 502 -9.17 23.51 23.03
CA LEU A 502 -10.62 23.57 22.87
C LEU A 502 -11.36 22.59 23.80
N GLY A 503 -10.84 21.37 23.98
CA GLY A 503 -11.44 20.38 24.88
C GLY A 503 -11.36 20.76 26.35
N LEU A 504 -10.20 21.23 26.82
CA LEU A 504 -9.98 21.53 28.24
C LEU A 504 -10.62 22.84 28.71
N PHE A 505 -10.79 23.79 27.80
CA PHE A 505 -11.54 25.02 28.06
C PHE A 505 -13.06 24.81 27.95
N SER A 506 -13.52 23.73 27.33
CA SER A 506 -14.94 23.38 27.30
C SER A 506 -15.44 22.95 28.69
N PRO A 507 -16.69 23.27 29.10
CA PRO A 507 -17.26 22.80 30.36
C PRO A 507 -17.28 21.27 30.46
N HIS A 508 -17.14 20.70 31.65
CA HIS A 508 -17.22 19.23 31.86
C HIS A 508 -18.58 18.62 31.50
N SER A 509 -19.64 19.44 31.44
CA SER A 509 -20.96 19.02 30.97
C SER A 509 -21.03 18.84 29.45
N SER A 510 -20.07 19.37 28.70
CA SER A 510 -20.03 19.24 27.24
C SER A 510 -19.39 17.94 26.76
N ASP A 511 -18.72 17.20 27.65
CA ASP A 511 -18.10 15.92 27.36
C ASP A 511 -19.17 14.87 27.09
N LEU A 512 -18.95 14.02 26.08
CA LEU A 512 -19.82 12.86 25.89
C LEU A 512 -19.55 11.84 27.00
N LYS A 513 -20.63 11.32 27.60
CA LYS A 513 -20.57 10.35 28.71
C LYS A 513 -21.63 9.26 28.53
N GLY A 514 -21.38 8.10 29.13
CA GLY A 514 -22.33 6.98 29.16
C GLY A 514 -22.76 6.55 27.76
N GLU A 515 -24.07 6.41 27.57
CA GLU A 515 -24.68 5.96 26.30
C GLU A 515 -24.31 6.85 25.10
N TRP A 516 -24.16 8.16 25.30
CA TRP A 516 -23.79 9.09 24.22
C TRP A 516 -22.33 8.95 23.78
N LEU A 517 -21.47 8.38 24.62
CA LEU A 517 -20.07 8.11 24.29
C LEU A 517 -19.90 6.74 23.62
N ALA A 518 -20.76 5.77 23.93
CA ALA A 518 -20.63 4.38 23.50
C ALA A 518 -20.44 4.19 21.97
N PRO A 519 -21.13 4.93 21.08
CA PRO A 519 -20.90 4.82 19.63
C PRO A 519 -19.47 5.21 19.19
N TYR A 520 -18.78 6.05 19.96
CA TYR A 520 -17.44 6.55 19.67
C TYR A 520 -16.33 5.72 20.36
N THR A 521 -16.69 4.68 21.11
CA THR A 521 -15.74 3.74 21.73
C THR A 521 -15.58 2.44 20.96
N VAL A 522 -16.36 2.25 19.91
CA VAL A 522 -16.29 1.09 19.01
C VAL A 522 -15.70 1.57 17.69
N PRO A 523 -14.69 0.89 17.11
CA PRO A 523 -14.14 1.30 15.83
C PRO A 523 -15.19 1.14 14.72
N TYR A 524 -15.06 1.97 13.69
CA TYR A 524 -15.83 1.80 12.46
C TYR A 524 -15.25 0.64 11.64
N ILE A 525 -16.11 -0.28 11.20
CA ILE A 525 -15.75 -1.38 10.31
C ILE A 525 -16.15 -0.98 8.88
N PRO A 526 -15.22 -0.98 7.90
CA PRO A 526 -15.53 -0.72 6.50
C PRO A 526 -16.54 -1.72 5.93
N ARG A 527 -17.29 -1.30 4.91
CA ARG A 527 -18.24 -2.19 4.24
C ARG A 527 -17.49 -3.30 3.47
N PRO A 528 -18.02 -4.55 3.45
CA PRO A 528 -17.39 -5.64 2.71
C PRO A 528 -17.27 -5.34 1.22
N ASN A 529 -16.11 -5.62 0.65
CA ASN A 529 -15.86 -5.35 -0.77
C ASN A 529 -16.73 -6.23 -1.69
N PRO A 530 -17.55 -5.64 -2.60
CA PRO A 530 -18.45 -6.41 -3.47
C PRO A 530 -17.73 -7.31 -4.48
N TYR A 531 -16.43 -7.09 -4.70
CA TYR A 531 -15.62 -7.87 -5.64
C TYR A 531 -14.92 -9.08 -4.99
N ILE A 532 -15.08 -9.27 -3.68
CA ILE A 532 -14.55 -10.42 -2.93
C ILE A 532 -15.61 -11.51 -2.87
N LYS A 533 -15.23 -12.73 -3.26
CA LYS A 533 -16.08 -13.92 -3.10
C LYS A 533 -15.74 -14.58 -1.75
N ARG A 534 -16.41 -14.17 -0.68
CA ARG A 534 -16.27 -14.83 0.63
C ARG A 534 -16.90 -16.24 0.54
N ARG A 535 -16.26 -17.25 1.14
CA ARG A 535 -16.87 -18.60 1.25
C ARG A 535 -18.07 -18.52 2.20
N ASP A 536 -19.12 -19.27 1.89
CA ASP A 536 -20.36 -19.30 2.67
C ASP A 536 -20.07 -19.69 4.14
N GLY A 537 -20.58 -18.89 5.10
CA GLY A 537 -20.37 -19.09 6.55
C GLY A 537 -19.85 -17.86 7.33
N ALA A 538 -19.37 -16.81 6.65
CA ALA A 538 -18.89 -15.57 7.27
C ALA A 538 -20.01 -14.52 7.51
N GLU A 539 -21.24 -14.96 7.83
CA GLU A 539 -22.41 -14.07 7.93
C GLU A 539 -22.42 -13.20 9.20
N THR A 540 -21.82 -13.66 10.30
CA THR A 540 -21.84 -12.95 11.60
C THR A 540 -21.02 -11.66 11.62
N GLU A 541 -19.99 -11.53 10.77
CA GLU A 541 -19.20 -10.30 10.66
C GLU A 541 -19.96 -9.17 9.92
N ASN A 542 -20.95 -9.54 9.10
CA ASN A 542 -21.68 -8.60 8.25
C ASN A 542 -22.57 -7.64 9.04
N ASP A 543 -23.06 -8.00 10.22
CA ASP A 543 -24.05 -7.19 10.92
C ASP A 543 -23.46 -5.92 11.55
N ARG A 544 -22.23 -5.97 12.08
CA ARG A 544 -21.52 -4.76 12.54
C ARG A 544 -21.07 -3.88 11.38
N ALA A 545 -20.65 -4.47 10.26
CA ALA A 545 -20.25 -3.71 9.06
C ALA A 545 -21.44 -3.02 8.37
N ARG A 546 -22.68 -3.42 8.67
CA ARG A 546 -23.92 -2.77 8.22
C ARG A 546 -24.33 -1.58 9.08
N LEU A 547 -23.77 -1.41 10.28
CA LEU A 547 -24.13 -0.30 11.16
C LEU A 547 -23.72 1.04 10.56
N PRO A 548 -24.59 2.07 10.64
CA PRO A 548 -24.26 3.40 10.15
C PRO A 548 -23.10 4.00 10.94
N HIS A 549 -22.26 4.77 10.26
CA HIS A 549 -21.19 5.52 10.90
C HIS A 549 -21.76 6.48 11.95
N ALA A 550 -21.16 6.53 13.14
CA ALA A 550 -21.61 7.44 14.17
C ALA A 550 -21.55 8.90 13.65
N PRO A 551 -22.54 9.75 13.98
CA PRO A 551 -22.58 11.11 13.48
C PRO A 551 -21.33 11.88 13.92
N SER A 552 -20.80 12.74 13.05
CA SER A 552 -19.60 13.51 13.39
C SER A 552 -19.88 14.45 14.57
N VAL A 553 -19.07 14.35 15.63
CA VAL A 553 -19.12 15.26 16.78
C VAL A 553 -17.90 16.17 16.81
N SER A 554 -18.07 17.33 17.45
CA SER A 554 -16.94 18.22 17.66
C SER A 554 -15.88 17.53 18.52
N SER A 555 -14.63 17.51 18.03
CA SER A 555 -13.51 16.84 18.70
C SER A 555 -13.32 17.30 20.15
N ARG A 556 -13.69 18.54 20.48
CA ARG A 556 -13.63 19.09 21.86
C ARG A 556 -14.42 18.26 22.88
N LYS A 557 -15.53 17.63 22.47
CA LYS A 557 -16.35 16.77 23.34
C LYS A 557 -15.72 15.41 23.65
N LEU A 558 -14.70 15.02 22.87
CA LEU A 558 -14.02 13.73 22.95
C LEU A 558 -12.64 13.82 23.61
N ILE A 559 -12.10 15.02 23.86
CA ILE A 559 -10.72 15.19 24.33
C ILE A 559 -10.48 14.55 25.70
N ARG A 560 -11.34 14.81 26.69
CA ARG A 560 -11.17 14.20 28.03
C ARG A 560 -11.34 12.67 27.98
N PRO A 561 -12.41 12.12 27.36
CA PRO A 561 -12.52 10.67 27.14
C PRO A 561 -11.32 10.07 26.40
N LEU A 562 -10.76 10.76 25.42
CA LEU A 562 -9.57 10.32 24.68
C LEU A 562 -8.33 10.24 25.57
N LEU A 563 -8.10 11.24 26.43
CA LEU A 563 -6.97 11.22 27.37
C LEU A 563 -7.12 10.09 28.39
N ASP A 564 -8.33 9.89 28.91
CA ASP A 564 -8.63 8.80 29.85
C ASP A 564 -8.41 7.44 29.17
N ALA A 565 -8.97 7.25 27.97
CA ALA A 565 -8.80 6.03 27.17
C ALA A 565 -7.34 5.76 26.80
N ARG A 566 -6.54 6.81 26.55
CA ARG A 566 -5.09 6.65 26.32
C ARG A 566 -4.41 6.05 27.54
N SER A 567 -4.64 6.62 28.72
CA SER A 567 -4.03 6.15 29.97
C SER A 567 -4.46 4.71 30.29
N GLU A 568 -5.73 4.39 30.06
CA GLU A 568 -6.32 3.07 30.25
C GLU A 568 -5.72 2.04 29.28
N ALA A 569 -5.68 2.36 27.98
CA ALA A 569 -5.12 1.50 26.95
C ALA A 569 -3.64 1.21 27.19
N THR A 570 -2.84 2.24 27.52
CA THR A 570 -1.43 2.04 27.84
C THR A 570 -1.26 1.13 29.06
N ARG A 571 -1.99 1.38 30.16
CA ARG A 571 -1.90 0.56 31.38
C ARG A 571 -2.32 -0.89 31.14
N SER A 572 -3.44 -1.09 30.45
CA SER A 572 -3.96 -2.43 30.15
C SER A 572 -3.06 -3.20 29.19
N LEU A 573 -2.47 -2.54 28.19
CA LEU A 573 -1.47 -3.15 27.32
C LEU A 573 -0.25 -3.61 28.10
N TRP A 574 0.33 -2.75 28.94
CA TRP A 574 1.48 -3.14 29.76
C TRP A 574 1.16 -4.30 30.71
N SER A 575 0.00 -4.27 31.38
CA SER A 575 -0.46 -5.39 32.23
C SER A 575 -0.54 -6.69 31.44
N PHE A 576 -1.15 -6.66 30.26
CA PHE A 576 -1.23 -7.83 29.39
C PHE A 576 0.15 -8.35 28.97
N LEU A 577 1.08 -7.46 28.62
CA LEU A 577 2.46 -7.86 28.29
C LEU A 577 3.21 -8.46 29.49
N VAL A 578 2.87 -8.06 30.73
CA VAL A 578 3.44 -8.66 31.96
C VAL A 578 2.93 -10.09 32.07
N ASP A 579 1.61 -10.23 32.02
CA ASP A 579 0.91 -11.49 32.28
C ASP A 579 1.21 -12.56 31.22
N SER A 580 1.38 -12.14 29.97
CA SER A 580 1.78 -13.01 28.85
C SER A 580 3.23 -13.47 28.89
N LYS A 581 3.99 -13.16 29.96
CA LYS A 581 5.44 -13.44 30.15
C LYS A 581 6.36 -12.84 29.07
N TYR A 582 5.82 -12.13 28.08
CA TYR A 582 6.56 -11.46 27.00
C TYR A 582 7.42 -10.29 27.53
N LEU A 583 7.02 -9.67 28.65
CA LEU A 583 7.78 -8.55 29.24
C LEU A 583 9.19 -8.91 29.72
N ARG A 584 9.45 -10.15 30.14
CA ARG A 584 10.84 -10.57 30.50
C ARG A 584 11.76 -10.56 29.28
N GLY A 585 11.23 -10.87 28.11
CA GLY A 585 11.97 -10.71 26.86
C GLY A 585 12.20 -9.25 26.47
N LEU A 586 11.12 -8.46 26.52
CA LEU A 586 11.14 -7.05 26.16
C LEU A 586 12.07 -6.19 27.05
N VAL A 587 12.12 -6.46 28.37
CA VAL A 587 12.96 -5.72 29.33
C VAL A 587 14.44 -6.07 29.18
N THR A 588 14.77 -7.34 28.92
CA THR A 588 16.16 -7.80 28.76
C THR A 588 16.80 -7.24 27.50
N ALA A 589 16.06 -7.17 26.39
CA ALA A 589 16.51 -6.56 25.14
C ALA A 589 16.75 -5.04 25.28
N ARG A 590 15.86 -4.33 25.99
CA ARG A 590 16.00 -2.88 26.24
C ARG A 590 17.18 -2.53 27.14
N MET A 591 17.52 -3.38 28.12
CA MET A 591 18.65 -3.12 29.05
C MET A 591 20.03 -3.45 28.47
N ARG A 592 20.13 -4.33 27.47
CA ARG A 592 21.41 -4.72 26.85
C ARG A 592 21.81 -3.89 25.62
N GLY A 593 20.94 -2.97 25.17
CA GLY A 593 21.19 -2.18 23.96
C GLY A 593 21.15 -3.00 22.66
N GLU A 594 20.66 -4.23 22.73
CA GLU A 594 20.49 -5.12 21.58
C GLU A 594 19.19 -4.76 20.84
N ALA A 595 19.16 -4.94 19.51
CA ALA A 595 17.93 -4.81 18.75
C ALA A 595 16.88 -5.80 19.30
N TRP A 596 15.59 -5.41 19.22
CA TRP A 596 14.38 -6.06 19.75
C TRP A 596 14.17 -7.58 19.44
N MET A 597 15.15 -8.26 18.83
CA MET A 597 15.02 -9.43 17.97
C MET A 597 15.28 -10.81 18.59
N GLN A 598 15.74 -10.96 19.84
CA GLN A 598 16.13 -12.28 20.37
C GLN A 598 15.16 -12.92 21.36
N VAL A 599 13.88 -12.53 21.39
CA VAL A 599 12.96 -13.13 22.37
C VAL A 599 11.72 -13.72 21.72
N GLY A 600 11.76 -15.04 21.52
CA GLY A 600 10.57 -15.88 21.48
C GLY A 600 10.00 -16.08 22.89
N PRO A 601 8.86 -16.78 23.05
CA PRO A 601 8.32 -17.09 24.37
C PRO A 601 9.40 -17.78 25.21
N ALA A 602 9.59 -17.29 26.44
CA ALA A 602 10.44 -18.00 27.39
C ALA A 602 9.83 -19.39 27.62
N THR A 603 10.55 -20.43 27.22
CA THR A 603 10.31 -21.81 27.67
C THR A 603 10.38 -21.88 29.18
#